data_AF-A0A7X4JTI3-F1
#
_entry.id   AF-A0A7X4JTI3-F1
#
_cell.length_a   1.000
_cell.length_b   1.000
_cell.length_c   1.000
_cell.angle_alpha   90.00
_cell.angle_beta   90.00
_cell.angle_gamma   90.00
#
_symmetry.space_group_name_H-M   'P 1'
#
loop_
_entity.id
_entity.type
_entity.pdbx_description
1 polymer ?
#
loop_
_entity_poly.entity_id
_entity_poly.type
_entity_poly.pdbx_seq_one_letter_code
_entity_poly.pdbx_strand_id
1 'polypeptide(L)'
;MQLRGEWLQIDGSTRSGELWAWGEWEPQSRLLRRLHQPDADAHPACLWLPYYAVPDDGCEGLHNTDPFIFGDQFLYSNCRQPNSTRLRRLARGSVIAFGSHKAGRWLLDTVLVVADFVDYSPSWARSDLAGQAPLAFLDVTGRPLEDNSHNSACAPSPNHRERCGGPRACHDPDTTLRLYRGATPTHPVHGMFSFFPAMPAGGDTGFPRPSVELCESYFTNKPLRSHKQSCDLSRETMARLWKSLATQVRSEGLVLGTHAALPERHEA
;
A
#
# COMPACT_ATOMS: atom_id res chain seq x y z
N MET A 1 -5.36 9.03 -8.23
CA MET A 1 -5.79 8.02 -9.22
C MET A 1 -7.30 7.98 -9.28
N GLN A 2 -7.90 7.66 -10.43
CA GLN A 2 -9.31 7.29 -10.55
C GLN A 2 -9.43 5.77 -10.49
N LEU A 3 -10.34 5.28 -9.66
CA LEU A 3 -10.58 3.87 -9.36
C LEU A 3 -12.07 3.58 -9.47
N ARG A 4 -12.46 2.38 -9.91
CA ARG A 4 -13.82 1.87 -9.70
C ARG A 4 -13.81 1.05 -8.42
N GLY A 5 -14.73 1.28 -7.50
CA GLY A 5 -14.62 0.66 -6.19
C GLY A 5 -15.85 0.81 -5.31
N GLU A 6 -15.65 0.47 -4.04
CA GLU A 6 -16.64 0.63 -2.97
C GLU A 6 -16.06 1.47 -1.84
N TRP A 7 -16.94 2.18 -1.14
CA TRP A 7 -16.57 3.01 0.00
C TRP A 7 -17.67 3.05 1.06
N LEU A 8 -17.26 3.30 2.29
CA LEU A 8 -18.16 3.57 3.41
C LEU A 8 -18.40 5.07 3.56
N GLN A 9 -19.66 5.46 3.53
CA GLN A 9 -20.14 6.79 3.86
C GLN A 9 -20.00 7.10 5.35
N ILE A 10 -20.17 8.37 5.71
CA ILE A 10 -20.16 8.83 7.12
C ILE A 10 -21.28 8.15 7.92
N ASP A 11 -22.44 7.95 7.30
CA ASP A 11 -23.60 7.27 7.90
C ASP A 11 -23.44 5.74 8.02
N GLY A 12 -22.31 5.19 7.56
CA GLY A 12 -22.00 3.77 7.60
C GLY A 12 -22.55 2.96 6.41
N SER A 13 -23.29 3.57 5.49
CA SER A 13 -23.74 2.90 4.26
C SER A 13 -22.58 2.64 3.29
N THR A 14 -22.62 1.49 2.60
CA THR A 14 -21.71 1.19 1.51
C THR A 14 -22.25 1.76 0.21
N ARG A 15 -21.39 2.42 -0.57
CA ARG A 15 -21.67 2.86 -1.94
C ARG A 15 -20.60 2.32 -2.88
N SER A 16 -20.94 2.26 -4.16
CA SER A 16 -20.04 1.84 -5.22
C SER A 16 -20.11 2.78 -6.43
N GLY A 17 -19.05 2.79 -7.23
CA GLY A 17 -18.89 3.71 -8.35
C GLY A 17 -17.44 4.14 -8.56
N GLU A 18 -17.27 5.30 -9.18
CA GLU A 18 -15.94 5.89 -9.39
C GLU A 18 -15.49 6.70 -8.16
N LEU A 19 -14.24 6.47 -7.77
CA LEU A 19 -13.55 7.09 -6.65
C LEU A 19 -12.26 7.72 -7.14
N TRP A 20 -11.87 8.83 -6.54
CA TRP A 20 -10.51 9.32 -6.61
C TRP A 20 -9.81 9.05 -5.29
N ALA A 21 -8.58 8.59 -5.38
CA ALA A 21 -7.75 8.27 -4.22
C ALA A 21 -6.31 8.75 -4.42
N TRP A 22 -5.65 9.07 -3.32
CA TRP A 22 -4.19 9.00 -3.26
C TRP A 22 -3.79 7.55 -3.02
N GLY A 23 -2.67 7.14 -3.59
CA GLY A 23 -2.16 5.79 -3.43
C GLY A 23 -0.90 5.60 -4.23
N GLU A 24 -0.19 4.54 -3.89
CA GLU A 24 0.99 4.10 -4.62
C GLU A 24 0.53 3.21 -5.78
N TRP A 25 1.08 3.47 -6.97
CA TRP A 25 0.97 2.62 -8.14
C TRP A 25 2.20 2.89 -8.99
N GLU A 26 3.13 1.93 -9.00
CA GLU A 26 4.40 2.05 -9.70
C GLU A 26 4.38 1.54 -11.16
N PRO A 27 3.48 0.61 -11.56
CA PRO A 27 3.31 0.27 -12.98
C PRO A 27 2.71 1.41 -13.82
N GLN A 28 2.35 1.08 -15.05
CA GLN A 28 1.88 2.07 -16.03
C GLN A 28 0.60 2.80 -15.60
N SER A 29 0.46 4.06 -15.99
CA SER A 29 -0.79 4.78 -15.79
C SER A 29 -1.07 5.74 -16.92
N ARG A 30 -2.36 5.95 -17.21
CA ARG A 30 -2.81 6.84 -18.27
C ARG A 30 -3.28 8.14 -17.65
N LEU A 31 -2.77 9.26 -18.14
CA LEU A 31 -3.30 10.58 -17.77
C LEU A 31 -4.73 10.67 -18.29
N LEU A 32 -5.70 10.79 -17.39
CA LEU A 32 -7.09 11.03 -17.76
C LEU A 32 -7.31 12.51 -18.05
N ARG A 33 -6.83 13.38 -17.16
CA ARG A 33 -6.92 14.83 -17.29
C ARG A 33 -6.06 15.56 -16.27
N ARG A 34 -5.86 16.86 -16.52
CA ARG A 34 -5.39 17.80 -15.50
C ARG A 34 -6.53 18.22 -14.60
N LEU A 35 -6.23 18.45 -13.33
CA LEU A 35 -7.17 18.92 -12.33
C LEU A 35 -6.91 20.39 -12.04
N HIS A 36 -7.96 21.10 -11.62
CA HIS A 36 -7.78 22.39 -10.97
C HIS A 36 -7.02 22.17 -9.65
N GLN A 37 -6.01 23.00 -9.41
CA GLN A 37 -5.08 22.86 -8.29
C GLN A 37 -5.10 24.14 -7.46
N PRO A 38 -6.03 24.27 -6.49
CA PRO A 38 -6.14 25.48 -5.66
C PRO A 38 -4.87 25.78 -4.87
N ASP A 39 -4.18 24.72 -4.44
CA ASP A 39 -2.90 24.78 -3.73
C ASP A 39 -1.94 23.77 -4.36
N ALA A 40 -0.85 24.29 -4.93
CA ALA A 40 0.15 23.51 -5.66
C ALA A 40 0.91 22.49 -4.79
N ASP A 41 0.99 22.73 -3.47
CA ASP A 41 1.71 21.89 -2.53
C ASP A 41 0.85 20.77 -1.94
N ALA A 42 -0.47 20.96 -1.93
CA ALA A 42 -1.43 20.07 -1.29
C ALA A 42 -2.28 19.26 -2.29
N HIS A 43 -2.71 19.88 -3.39
CA HIS A 43 -3.64 19.26 -4.34
C HIS A 43 -2.90 18.58 -5.50
N PRO A 44 -3.44 17.49 -6.07
CA PRO A 44 -2.85 16.87 -7.25
C PRO A 44 -3.15 17.68 -8.51
N ALA A 45 -2.17 17.82 -9.39
CA ALA A 45 -2.35 18.48 -10.69
C ALA A 45 -2.96 17.57 -11.77
N CYS A 46 -2.89 16.25 -11.58
CA CYS A 46 -3.22 15.25 -12.60
C CYS A 46 -4.05 14.11 -12.00
N LEU A 47 -5.01 13.63 -12.80
CA LEU A 47 -5.78 12.44 -12.52
C LEU A 47 -5.31 11.30 -13.43
N TRP A 48 -4.87 10.21 -12.81
CA TRP A 48 -4.30 9.04 -13.48
C TRP A 48 -5.21 7.83 -13.36
N LEU A 49 -5.28 7.01 -14.41
CA LEU A 49 -5.92 5.70 -14.42
C LEU A 49 -4.84 4.60 -14.42
N PRO A 50 -4.76 3.76 -13.39
CA PRO A 50 -3.86 2.60 -13.34
C PRO A 50 -4.20 1.55 -14.41
N TYR A 51 -3.17 1.02 -15.06
CA TYR A 51 -3.23 -0.18 -15.90
C TYR A 51 -1.85 -0.85 -15.87
N TYR A 52 -1.71 -2.06 -16.37
CA TYR A 52 -0.39 -2.66 -16.52
C TYR A 52 -0.29 -3.51 -17.77
N ALA A 53 0.88 -3.48 -18.40
CA ALA A 53 1.22 -4.40 -19.49
C ALA A 53 2.33 -5.33 -19.00
N VAL A 54 2.20 -6.61 -19.34
CA VAL A 54 3.19 -7.62 -18.96
C VAL A 54 4.07 -7.89 -20.16
N PRO A 55 5.35 -7.48 -20.15
CA PRO A 55 6.24 -7.71 -21.28
C PRO A 55 6.48 -9.21 -21.48
N ASP A 56 6.74 -9.59 -22.74
CA ASP A 56 7.11 -10.97 -23.10
C ASP A 56 8.40 -11.39 -22.41
N ASP A 57 9.39 -10.48 -22.38
CA ASP A 57 10.69 -10.68 -21.75
C ASP A 57 10.91 -9.68 -20.60
N GLY A 58 11.39 -10.20 -19.46
CA GLY A 58 11.78 -9.40 -18.30
C GLY A 58 10.61 -8.82 -17.50
N CYS A 59 10.90 -7.75 -16.75
CA CYS A 59 9.97 -7.08 -15.82
C CYS A 59 9.96 -5.55 -15.99
N GLU A 60 10.39 -5.04 -17.14
CA GLU A 60 10.44 -3.58 -17.36
C GLU A 60 9.05 -2.96 -17.22
N GLY A 61 8.95 -1.87 -16.46
CA GLY A 61 7.69 -1.19 -16.17
C GLY A 61 6.79 -1.89 -15.14
N LEU A 62 7.19 -3.06 -14.62
CA LEU A 62 6.52 -3.76 -13.53
C LEU A 62 7.30 -3.56 -12.24
N HIS A 63 6.69 -2.93 -11.25
CA HIS A 63 7.27 -2.76 -9.93
C HIS A 63 6.24 -3.06 -8.85
N ASN A 64 6.77 -3.44 -7.68
CA ASN A 64 5.96 -3.67 -6.50
C ASN A 64 5.10 -2.44 -6.18
N THR A 65 3.85 -2.68 -5.82
CA THR A 65 2.98 -1.67 -5.24
C THR A 65 2.51 -2.20 -3.89
N ASP A 66 3.10 -1.67 -2.81
CA ASP A 66 2.75 -2.01 -1.44
C ASP A 66 2.25 -0.74 -0.72
N PRO A 67 1.01 -0.72 -0.20
CA PRO A 67 0.04 -1.81 -0.21
C PRO A 67 -0.65 -1.94 -1.58
N PHE A 68 -0.94 -3.17 -2.00
CA PHE A 68 -1.75 -3.44 -3.18
C PHE A 68 -3.23 -3.36 -2.79
N ILE A 69 -3.90 -2.27 -3.14
CA ILE A 69 -5.28 -1.99 -2.70
C ILE A 69 -6.38 -2.59 -3.62
N PHE A 70 -6.00 -3.30 -4.67
CA PHE A 70 -6.91 -3.76 -5.70
C PHE A 70 -7.38 -5.20 -5.47
N GLY A 71 -8.62 -5.50 -5.87
CA GLY A 71 -9.28 -6.78 -5.68
C GLY A 71 -9.99 -6.90 -4.32
N ASP A 72 -10.33 -8.13 -3.94
CA ASP A 72 -11.20 -8.43 -2.81
C ASP A 72 -10.62 -8.01 -1.45
N GLN A 73 -9.30 -8.00 -1.31
CA GLN A 73 -8.59 -7.63 -0.09
C GLN A 73 -7.33 -6.85 -0.41
N PHE A 74 -6.96 -5.92 0.47
CA PHE A 74 -5.69 -5.22 0.35
C PHE A 74 -4.56 -6.19 0.71
N LEU A 75 -3.44 -6.11 -0.02
CA LEU A 75 -2.28 -6.96 0.21
C LEU A 75 -1.07 -6.12 0.62
N TYR A 76 -0.19 -6.73 1.42
CA TYR A 76 1.12 -6.19 1.75
C TYR A 76 2.17 -7.30 1.78
N SER A 77 3.26 -7.18 1.02
CA SER A 77 4.17 -8.30 0.75
C SER A 77 5.64 -8.08 1.11
N ASN A 78 6.36 -7.19 0.46
CA ASN A 78 7.83 -7.21 0.48
C ASN A 78 8.44 -5.86 0.85
N CYS A 79 7.68 -4.77 0.79
CA CYS A 79 8.17 -3.46 1.16
C CYS A 79 8.64 -3.47 2.62
N ARG A 80 9.94 -3.21 2.84
CA ARG A 80 10.65 -3.22 4.14
C ARG A 80 10.66 -4.54 4.93
N GLN A 81 9.93 -5.58 4.51
CA GLN A 81 9.94 -6.87 5.19
C GLN A 81 11.31 -7.55 5.24
N PRO A 82 12.13 -7.58 4.17
CA PRO A 82 13.46 -8.20 4.21
C PRO A 82 14.35 -7.68 5.34
N ASN A 83 14.24 -6.38 5.63
CA ASN A 83 15.04 -5.70 6.65
C ASN A 83 14.32 -5.58 8.01
N SER A 84 13.15 -6.20 8.19
CA SER A 84 12.32 -6.04 9.38
C SER A 84 11.65 -7.33 9.83
N THR A 85 12.24 -7.98 10.84
CA THR A 85 11.64 -9.15 11.51
C THR A 85 10.25 -8.85 12.08
N ARG A 86 10.00 -7.62 12.54
CA ARG A 86 8.69 -7.19 13.05
C ARG A 86 7.64 -7.17 11.94
N LEU A 87 7.98 -6.60 10.79
CA LEU A 87 7.07 -6.58 9.65
C LEU A 87 6.85 -8.00 9.08
N ARG A 88 7.76 -8.95 9.31
CA ARG A 88 7.55 -10.38 8.99
C ARG A 88 6.77 -11.17 10.06
N ARG A 89 6.35 -10.54 11.16
CA ARG A 89 5.69 -11.22 12.29
C ARG A 89 4.47 -10.47 12.82
N LEU A 90 3.78 -9.73 11.96
CA LEU A 90 2.56 -9.02 12.34
C LEU A 90 1.46 -10.04 12.67
N ALA A 91 0.85 -9.89 13.85
CA ALA A 91 -0.28 -10.71 14.27
C ALA A 91 -1.58 -10.22 13.61
N ARG A 92 -2.58 -11.11 13.52
CA ARG A 92 -3.95 -10.72 13.17
C ARG A 92 -4.43 -9.58 14.09
N GLY A 93 -4.98 -8.53 13.48
CA GLY A 93 -5.40 -7.31 14.17
C GLY A 93 -4.32 -6.22 14.25
N SER A 94 -3.11 -6.48 13.75
CA SER A 94 -2.10 -5.43 13.56
C SER A 94 -2.59 -4.40 12.54
N VAL A 95 -2.27 -3.12 12.78
CA VAL A 95 -2.61 -2.02 11.87
C VAL A 95 -1.32 -1.43 11.30
N ILE A 96 -1.28 -1.26 9.98
CA ILE A 96 -0.21 -0.59 9.24
C ILE A 96 -0.80 0.67 8.62
N ALA A 97 -0.24 1.83 8.94
CA ALA A 97 -0.59 3.10 8.29
C ALA A 97 0.51 3.46 7.29
N PHE A 98 0.16 3.41 6.00
CA PHE A 98 1.01 3.82 4.88
C PHE A 98 0.82 5.30 4.64
N GLY A 99 1.92 5.98 4.36
CA GLY A 99 1.94 7.42 4.26
C GLY A 99 3.35 7.97 4.27
N SER A 100 3.43 9.30 4.29
CA SER A 100 4.71 10.01 4.28
C SER A 100 4.67 11.24 5.17
N HIS A 101 5.85 11.62 5.67
CA HIS A 101 6.01 12.85 6.43
C HIS A 101 6.37 14.01 5.48
N LYS A 102 5.50 15.03 5.38
CA LYS A 102 5.72 16.22 4.55
C LYS A 102 5.45 17.48 5.38
N ALA A 103 6.40 18.42 5.40
CA ALA A 103 6.27 19.71 6.10
C ALA A 103 5.80 19.61 7.57
N GLY A 104 6.35 18.67 8.33
CA GLY A 104 5.98 18.49 9.75
C GLY A 104 4.70 17.72 10.02
N ARG A 105 4.03 17.20 8.97
CA ARG A 105 2.76 16.49 9.05
C ARG A 105 2.89 15.06 8.54
N TRP A 106 2.13 14.14 9.12
CA TRP A 106 1.99 12.77 8.60
C TRP A 106 0.78 12.68 7.67
N LEU A 107 1.05 12.46 6.38
CA LEU A 107 0.03 12.34 5.34
C LEU A 107 -0.31 10.87 5.13
N LEU A 108 -1.57 10.51 5.32
CA LEU A 108 -2.06 9.14 5.23
C LEU A 108 -2.48 8.79 3.81
N ASP A 109 -1.96 7.67 3.29
CA ASP A 109 -2.31 7.14 1.98
C ASP A 109 -3.19 5.87 2.09
N THR A 110 -2.91 4.98 3.03
CA THR A 110 -3.69 3.73 3.22
C THR A 110 -3.55 3.20 4.64
N VAL A 111 -4.59 2.54 5.14
CA VAL A 111 -4.59 1.76 6.39
C VAL A 111 -4.84 0.30 6.04
N LEU A 112 -3.92 -0.59 6.43
CA LEU A 112 -4.08 -2.04 6.33
C LEU A 112 -4.27 -2.64 7.73
N VAL A 113 -5.32 -3.43 7.90
CA VAL A 113 -5.56 -4.22 9.11
C VAL A 113 -5.31 -5.69 8.79
N VAL A 114 -4.32 -6.31 9.43
CA VAL A 114 -3.93 -7.69 9.14
C VAL A 114 -5.05 -8.66 9.55
N ALA A 115 -5.63 -9.38 8.59
CA ALA A 115 -6.59 -10.44 8.81
C ALA A 115 -5.92 -11.82 8.88
N ASP A 116 -5.07 -12.10 7.90
CA ASP A 116 -4.28 -13.33 7.80
C ASP A 116 -2.98 -13.07 7.03
N PHE A 117 -2.21 -14.13 6.84
CA PHE A 117 -1.02 -14.12 6.02
C PHE A 117 -0.76 -15.49 5.38
N VAL A 118 0.02 -15.49 4.31
CA VAL A 118 0.70 -16.67 3.77
C VAL A 118 2.19 -16.39 3.65
N ASP A 119 3.00 -17.35 4.08
CA ASP A 119 4.45 -17.29 3.97
C ASP A 119 4.86 -17.71 2.55
N TYR A 120 5.83 -17.03 1.95
CA TYR A 120 6.31 -17.33 0.59
C TYR A 120 7.81 -17.05 0.46
N SER A 121 8.46 -17.71 -0.50
CA SER A 121 9.83 -17.39 -0.92
C SER A 121 9.81 -16.31 -2.01
N PRO A 122 10.60 -15.23 -1.91
CA PRO A 122 10.72 -14.24 -2.98
C PRO A 122 11.13 -14.83 -4.33
N SER A 123 11.97 -15.88 -4.31
CA SER A 123 12.43 -16.59 -5.50
C SER A 123 11.33 -17.44 -6.16
N TRP A 124 10.24 -17.73 -5.46
CA TRP A 124 9.13 -18.56 -5.92
C TRP A 124 7.78 -17.87 -5.72
N ALA A 125 7.79 -16.52 -5.69
CA ALA A 125 6.65 -15.74 -5.26
C ALA A 125 5.38 -16.02 -6.08
N ARG A 126 5.50 -16.24 -7.39
CA ARG A 126 4.35 -16.52 -8.26
C ARG A 126 3.77 -17.90 -8.02
N SER A 127 4.61 -18.91 -7.84
CA SER A 127 4.14 -20.27 -7.57
C SER A 127 3.58 -20.41 -6.16
N ASP A 128 4.25 -19.84 -5.15
CA ASP A 128 3.84 -19.92 -3.75
C ASP A 128 2.54 -19.16 -3.51
N LEU A 129 2.33 -18.04 -4.22
CA LEU A 129 1.15 -17.20 -4.10
C LEU A 129 0.07 -17.48 -5.16
N ALA A 130 0.24 -18.52 -5.98
CA ALA A 130 -0.74 -18.92 -6.97
C ALA A 130 -2.08 -19.27 -6.31
N GLY A 131 -3.17 -18.64 -6.76
CA GLY A 131 -4.50 -18.80 -6.14
C GLY A 131 -4.66 -18.13 -4.77
N GLN A 132 -3.60 -17.51 -4.25
CA GLN A 132 -3.58 -16.81 -2.96
C GLN A 132 -3.58 -15.29 -3.11
N ALA A 133 -3.24 -14.79 -4.30
CA ALA A 133 -3.29 -13.38 -4.70
C ALA A 133 -3.84 -13.23 -6.14
N PRO A 134 -4.40 -12.06 -6.49
CA PRO A 134 -4.86 -11.80 -7.85
C PRO A 134 -3.73 -11.87 -8.88
N LEU A 135 -4.06 -12.26 -10.12
CA LEU A 135 -3.07 -12.31 -11.21
C LEU A 135 -2.33 -10.98 -11.38
N ALA A 136 -3.02 -9.84 -11.24
CA ALA A 136 -2.40 -8.53 -11.31
C ALA A 136 -1.29 -8.34 -10.26
N PHE A 137 -1.49 -8.81 -9.03
CA PHE A 137 -0.45 -8.77 -7.99
C PHE A 137 0.73 -9.69 -8.36
N LEU A 138 0.45 -10.89 -8.86
CA LEU A 138 1.50 -11.84 -9.29
C LEU A 138 2.32 -11.28 -10.46
N ASP A 139 1.67 -10.58 -11.38
CA ASP A 139 2.33 -9.94 -12.51
C ASP A 139 3.18 -8.73 -12.05
N VAL A 140 2.61 -7.77 -11.32
CA VAL A 140 3.31 -6.51 -11.00
C VAL A 140 4.29 -6.61 -9.83
N THR A 141 4.05 -7.51 -8.86
CA THR A 141 4.89 -7.68 -7.67
C THR A 141 5.59 -9.04 -7.67
N GLY A 142 4.89 -10.12 -8.00
CA GLY A 142 5.46 -11.47 -7.99
C GLY A 142 6.60 -11.65 -8.99
N ARG A 143 6.39 -11.27 -10.27
CA ARG A 143 7.43 -11.39 -11.31
C ARG A 143 8.71 -10.60 -10.97
N PRO A 144 8.65 -9.31 -10.59
CA PRO A 144 9.88 -8.58 -10.27
C PRO A 144 10.60 -9.12 -9.04
N LEU A 145 9.88 -9.71 -8.07
CA LEU A 145 10.52 -10.35 -6.93
C LEU A 145 11.35 -11.56 -7.37
N GLU A 146 10.79 -12.43 -8.19
CA GLU A 146 11.51 -13.58 -8.72
C GLU A 146 12.70 -13.15 -9.59
N ASP A 147 12.52 -12.19 -10.49
CA ASP A 147 13.60 -11.71 -11.37
C ASP A 147 14.76 -11.10 -10.56
N ASN A 148 14.46 -10.26 -9.56
CA ASN A 148 15.48 -9.69 -8.68
C ASN A 148 16.20 -10.75 -7.84
N SER A 149 15.50 -11.80 -7.40
CA SER A 149 16.09 -12.90 -6.64
C SER A 149 16.98 -13.79 -7.51
N HIS A 150 16.58 -14.10 -8.74
CA HIS A 150 17.38 -14.95 -9.64
C HIS A 150 18.56 -14.21 -10.26
N ASN A 151 18.41 -12.91 -10.55
CA ASN A 151 19.50 -12.06 -11.03
C ASN A 151 20.45 -11.62 -9.90
N SER A 152 20.20 -12.01 -8.64
CA SER A 152 21.09 -11.76 -7.51
C SER A 152 22.30 -12.70 -7.44
N ALA A 153 22.64 -13.38 -8.53
CA ALA A 153 23.97 -13.98 -8.76
C ALA A 153 25.06 -12.90 -8.84
N CYS A 154 25.23 -12.13 -7.77
CA CYS A 154 26.35 -11.25 -7.55
C CYS A 154 27.59 -12.10 -7.26
N ALA A 155 28.36 -12.39 -8.30
CA ALA A 155 29.81 -12.51 -8.11
C ALA A 155 30.29 -11.19 -7.45
N PRO A 156 31.07 -11.24 -6.36
CA PRO A 156 31.48 -10.03 -5.65
C PRO A 156 32.45 -9.25 -6.53
N SER A 157 31.98 -8.19 -7.19
CA SER A 157 32.85 -7.20 -7.81
C SER A 157 33.21 -6.13 -6.77
N PRO A 158 34.51 -5.81 -6.54
CA PRO A 158 34.95 -4.92 -5.46
C PRO A 158 34.41 -3.48 -5.52
N ASN A 159 33.86 -3.06 -6.67
CA ASN A 159 33.53 -1.66 -6.96
C ASN A 159 32.02 -1.34 -6.99
N HIS A 160 31.14 -2.22 -6.49
CA HIS A 160 29.68 -2.00 -6.55
C HIS A 160 29.15 -0.94 -5.55
N ARG A 161 29.97 -0.47 -4.61
CA ARG A 161 29.53 0.48 -3.55
C ARG A 161 29.24 1.90 -4.03
N GLU A 162 29.73 2.31 -5.20
CA GLU A 162 29.69 3.74 -5.61
C GLU A 162 28.65 4.08 -6.68
N ARG A 163 28.08 3.11 -7.40
CA ARG A 163 27.15 3.38 -8.52
C ARG A 163 25.66 3.24 -8.21
N CYS A 164 25.29 2.55 -7.14
CA CYS A 164 23.90 2.42 -6.70
C CYS A 164 23.77 3.09 -5.32
N GLY A 165 23.11 4.23 -5.26
CA GLY A 165 22.85 4.94 -4.01
C GLY A 165 22.08 4.07 -3.01
N GLY A 166 22.79 3.52 -2.03
CA GLY A 166 22.23 2.77 -0.92
C GLY A 166 22.43 1.26 -1.02
N PRO A 167 22.43 0.54 0.12
CA PRO A 167 22.62 -0.90 0.16
C PRO A 167 21.45 -1.56 -0.55
N ARG A 168 21.63 -1.95 -1.81
CA ARG A 168 20.85 -3.02 -2.42
C ARG A 168 21.07 -4.22 -1.51
N ALA A 169 20.09 -4.50 -0.66
CA ALA A 169 20.08 -5.71 0.16
C ALA A 169 20.12 -6.87 -0.83
N CYS A 170 21.29 -7.48 -0.98
CA CYS A 170 21.38 -8.85 -1.46
C CYS A 170 20.42 -9.65 -0.58
N HIS A 171 19.27 -10.03 -1.15
CA HIS A 171 18.29 -10.83 -0.44
C HIS A 171 18.94 -12.18 -0.20
N ASP A 172 19.00 -12.59 1.06
CA ASP A 172 19.22 -14.00 1.37
C ASP A 172 18.05 -14.77 0.75
N PRO A 173 18.30 -15.64 -0.25
CA PRO A 173 17.24 -16.38 -0.96
C PRO A 173 16.43 -17.28 -0.01
N ASP A 174 16.95 -17.57 1.19
CA ASP A 174 16.28 -18.33 2.23
C ASP A 174 15.37 -17.46 3.13
N THR A 175 15.33 -16.14 2.95
CA THR A 175 14.45 -15.26 3.73
C THR A 175 13.01 -15.41 3.27
N THR A 176 12.22 -16.17 4.03
CA THR A 176 10.76 -16.22 3.89
C THR A 176 10.13 -14.86 4.18
N LEU A 177 9.26 -14.40 3.28
CA LEU A 177 8.44 -13.19 3.45
C LEU A 177 6.97 -13.57 3.70
N ARG A 178 6.16 -12.58 4.09
CA ARG A 178 4.72 -12.76 4.34
C ARG A 178 3.89 -11.91 3.42
N LEU A 179 2.95 -12.52 2.72
CA LEU A 179 1.85 -11.80 2.09
C LEU A 179 0.75 -11.65 3.14
N TYR A 180 0.57 -10.44 3.66
CA TYR A 180 -0.55 -10.13 4.55
C TYR A 180 -1.79 -9.77 3.76
N ARG A 181 -2.96 -10.23 4.24
CA ARG A 181 -4.26 -9.83 3.70
C ARG A 181 -4.99 -8.91 4.66
N GLY A 182 -5.60 -7.88 4.08
CA GLY A 182 -6.40 -6.89 4.79
C GLY A 182 -7.76 -7.41 5.22
N ALA A 183 -8.19 -7.04 6.42
CA ALA A 183 -9.57 -7.23 6.87
C ALA A 183 -10.53 -6.32 6.08
N THR A 184 -11.71 -6.83 5.75
CA THR A 184 -12.72 -6.09 4.97
C THR A 184 -13.85 -5.59 5.89
N PRO A 185 -14.70 -4.65 5.44
CA PRO A 185 -15.88 -4.24 6.22
C PRO A 185 -16.84 -5.40 6.56
N THR A 186 -16.94 -6.41 5.68
CA THR A 186 -17.78 -7.59 5.88
C THR A 186 -17.13 -8.64 6.78
N HIS A 187 -15.80 -8.67 6.83
CA HIS A 187 -15.02 -9.56 7.69
C HIS A 187 -14.01 -8.77 8.55
N PRO A 188 -14.49 -7.90 9.47
CA PRO A 188 -13.61 -7.04 10.24
C PRO A 188 -12.87 -7.84 11.31
N VAL A 189 -11.69 -7.35 11.70
CA VAL A 189 -10.91 -7.90 12.82
C VAL A 189 -11.08 -6.98 14.02
N HIS A 190 -11.77 -7.44 15.05
CA HIS A 190 -12.09 -6.63 16.24
C HIS A 190 -12.78 -5.29 15.89
N GLY A 191 -13.64 -5.31 14.86
CA GLY A 191 -14.33 -4.12 14.35
C GLY A 191 -13.48 -3.20 13.46
N MET A 192 -12.22 -3.57 13.18
CA MET A 192 -11.33 -2.83 12.29
C MET A 192 -11.26 -3.46 10.90
N PHE A 193 -11.07 -2.64 9.87
CA PHE A 193 -10.90 -3.06 8.48
C PHE A 193 -9.92 -2.14 7.74
N SER A 194 -9.36 -2.62 6.63
CA SER A 194 -8.46 -1.85 5.77
C SER A 194 -9.22 -0.82 4.94
N PHE A 195 -8.63 0.37 4.75
CA PHE A 195 -9.22 1.41 3.91
C PHE A 195 -8.16 2.36 3.34
N PHE A 196 -8.48 3.06 2.26
CA PHE A 196 -7.73 4.22 1.78
C PHE A 196 -8.62 5.47 1.79
N PRO A 197 -8.08 6.67 2.06
CA PRO A 197 -8.83 7.91 1.92
C PRO A 197 -9.24 8.15 0.46
N ALA A 198 -10.51 8.43 0.22
CA ALA A 198 -11.02 8.66 -1.12
C ALA A 198 -12.10 9.75 -1.16
N MET A 199 -12.44 10.16 -2.38
CA MET A 199 -13.56 11.04 -2.68
C MET A 199 -14.36 10.44 -3.86
N PRO A 200 -15.69 10.41 -3.84
CA PRO A 200 -16.47 10.06 -5.02
C PRO A 200 -16.12 10.95 -6.21
N ALA A 201 -15.99 10.37 -7.40
CA ALA A 201 -15.71 11.16 -8.60
C ALA A 201 -16.87 12.12 -8.92
N GLY A 202 -16.56 13.33 -9.37
CA GLY A 202 -17.60 14.29 -9.77
C GLY A 202 -17.20 15.76 -9.91
N GLY A 203 -16.00 16.16 -9.46
CA GLY A 203 -15.51 17.55 -9.59
C GLY A 203 -14.53 17.77 -10.73
N ASP A 204 -13.78 18.86 -10.66
CA ASP A 204 -12.57 19.16 -11.46
C ASP A 204 -11.32 19.32 -10.59
N THR A 205 -11.49 19.28 -9.27
CA THR A 205 -10.48 19.55 -8.25
C THR A 205 -10.26 18.28 -7.44
N GLY A 206 -8.99 17.83 -7.33
CA GLY A 206 -8.64 16.73 -6.44
C GLY A 206 -8.77 17.11 -4.95
N PHE A 207 -8.36 16.23 -4.04
CA PHE A 207 -8.35 16.52 -2.61
C PHE A 207 -6.92 16.47 -2.06
N PRO A 208 -6.60 17.22 -0.99
CA PRO A 208 -5.30 17.09 -0.32
C PRO A 208 -5.17 15.73 0.37
N ARG A 209 -3.95 15.19 0.49
CA ARG A 209 -3.75 14.00 1.32
C ARG A 209 -4.10 14.31 2.77
N PRO A 210 -4.89 13.45 3.46
CA PRO A 210 -5.31 13.76 4.81
C PRO A 210 -4.14 13.74 5.78
N SER A 211 -4.07 14.79 6.59
CA SER A 211 -3.06 14.95 7.61
C SER A 211 -3.60 14.36 8.90
N VAL A 212 -3.00 13.27 9.36
CA VAL A 212 -3.44 12.60 10.58
C VAL A 212 -2.48 12.81 11.74
N GLU A 213 -3.04 13.05 12.90
CA GLU A 213 -2.34 13.05 14.16
C GLU A 213 -2.25 11.62 14.69
N LEU A 214 -1.02 11.15 14.82
CA LEU A 214 -0.71 9.88 15.46
C LEU A 214 -0.39 10.14 16.94
N CYS A 215 -0.97 9.33 17.83
CA CYS A 215 -0.74 9.48 19.27
C CYS A 215 0.75 9.34 19.60
N GLU A 216 1.35 10.39 20.16
CA GLU A 216 2.79 10.46 20.43
C GLU A 216 3.29 9.41 21.42
N SER A 217 2.38 8.84 22.21
CA SER A 217 2.67 7.72 23.11
C SER A 217 3.05 6.44 22.37
N TYR A 218 2.66 6.32 21.10
CA TYR A 218 2.88 5.11 20.28
C TYR A 218 3.65 5.39 18.99
N PHE A 219 3.66 6.64 18.53
CA PHE A 219 4.30 7.05 17.27
C PHE A 219 5.19 8.26 17.52
N THR A 220 6.32 8.34 16.83
CA THR A 220 7.18 9.54 16.91
C THR A 220 6.95 10.38 15.65
N ASN A 221 6.40 11.59 15.80
CA ASN A 221 6.19 12.54 14.69
C ASN A 221 7.50 13.20 14.20
N LYS A 222 8.66 12.55 14.35
CA LYS A 222 9.97 13.09 13.95
C LYS A 222 10.53 12.29 12.76
N PRO A 223 11.25 12.93 11.82
CA PRO A 223 11.89 12.24 10.71
C PRO A 223 12.82 11.13 11.23
N LEU A 224 12.78 9.97 10.54
CA LEU A 224 13.41 8.68 10.90
C LEU A 224 14.86 8.81 11.41
N ARG A 225 15.02 8.96 12.73
CA ARG A 225 16.29 8.65 13.42
C ARG A 225 16.12 7.75 14.65
N SER A 226 14.90 7.38 15.01
CA SER A 226 14.66 6.36 16.02
C SER A 226 13.31 5.70 15.79
N HIS A 227 13.31 4.39 15.55
CA HIS A 227 12.10 3.59 15.60
C HIS A 227 11.68 3.50 17.07
N LYS A 228 10.94 4.49 17.58
CA LYS A 228 10.19 4.30 18.82
C LYS A 228 9.01 3.41 18.47
N GLN A 229 9.31 2.12 18.54
CA GLN A 229 8.43 1.00 18.33
C GLN A 229 7.29 1.09 19.34
N SER A 230 6.04 1.11 18.86
CA SER A 230 4.91 0.86 19.75
C SER A 230 5.11 -0.51 20.39
N CYS A 231 4.97 -0.58 21.71
CA CYS A 231 4.80 -1.81 22.49
C CYS A 231 3.66 -2.65 21.90
N ASP A 232 3.59 -3.94 22.25
CA ASP A 232 2.41 -4.76 21.95
C ASP A 232 1.19 -4.11 22.61
N LEU A 233 0.39 -3.42 21.80
CA LEU A 233 -0.78 -2.70 22.26
C LEU A 233 -1.92 -3.68 22.50
N SER A 234 -2.75 -3.39 23.51
CA SER A 234 -3.98 -4.14 23.70
C SER A 234 -4.88 -3.99 22.46
N ARG A 235 -5.72 -5.00 22.22
CA ARG A 235 -6.67 -4.99 21.09
C ARG A 235 -7.59 -3.77 21.12
N GLU A 236 -8.03 -3.37 22.31
CA GLU A 236 -8.89 -2.20 22.52
C GLU A 236 -8.15 -0.90 22.19
N THR A 237 -6.86 -0.83 22.49
CA THR A 237 -6.03 0.33 22.14
C THR A 237 -5.81 0.40 20.64
N MET A 238 -5.53 -0.72 19.98
CA MET A 238 -5.41 -0.78 18.53
C MET A 238 -6.72 -0.35 17.83
N ALA A 239 -7.86 -0.86 18.29
CA ALA A 239 -9.18 -0.47 17.78
C ALA A 239 -9.47 1.02 17.96
N ARG A 240 -9.08 1.62 19.09
CA ARG A 240 -9.20 3.08 19.31
C ARG A 240 -8.32 3.88 18.36
N LEU A 241 -7.07 3.47 18.14
CA LEU A 241 -6.16 4.13 17.22
C LEU A 241 -6.68 4.06 15.77
N TRP A 242 -7.11 2.88 15.34
CA TRP A 242 -7.73 2.70 14.03
C TRP A 242 -8.98 3.57 13.87
N LYS A 243 -9.87 3.60 14.87
CA LYS A 243 -11.08 4.45 14.85
C LYS A 243 -10.73 5.93 14.77
N SER A 244 -9.66 6.37 15.45
CA SER A 244 -9.14 7.74 15.34
C SER A 244 -8.73 8.08 13.91
N LEU A 245 -7.95 7.21 13.25
CA LEU A 245 -7.57 7.41 11.84
C LEU A 245 -8.79 7.54 10.93
N ALA A 246 -9.75 6.61 11.04
CA ALA A 246 -10.97 6.63 10.24
C ALA A 246 -11.82 7.90 10.49
N THR A 247 -11.85 8.38 11.73
CA THR A 247 -12.58 9.61 12.10
C THR A 247 -11.90 10.85 11.53
N GLN A 248 -10.57 10.93 11.61
CA GLN A 248 -9.79 12.06 11.07
C GLN A 248 -9.97 12.18 9.55
N VAL A 249 -9.87 11.06 8.81
CA VAL A 249 -10.12 11.04 7.36
C VAL A 249 -11.52 11.57 7.03
N ARG A 250 -12.55 11.12 7.76
CA ARG A 250 -13.93 11.59 7.56
C ARG A 250 -14.12 13.06 7.94
N SER A 251 -13.40 13.56 8.93
CA SER A 251 -13.47 14.97 9.33
C SER A 251 -12.93 15.92 8.26
N GLU A 252 -12.09 15.42 7.35
CA GLU A 252 -11.64 16.13 6.16
C GLU A 252 -12.63 16.03 4.97
N GLY A 253 -13.83 15.47 5.19
CA GLY A 253 -14.85 15.30 4.15
C GLY A 253 -14.58 14.12 3.20
N LEU A 254 -13.62 13.26 3.52
CA LEU A 254 -13.28 12.10 2.71
C LEU A 254 -14.09 10.86 3.13
N VAL A 255 -14.24 9.93 2.19
CA VAL A 255 -14.83 8.62 2.43
C VAL A 255 -13.74 7.57 2.66
N LEU A 256 -14.12 6.44 3.24
CA LEU A 256 -13.22 5.30 3.43
C LEU A 256 -13.39 4.35 2.25
N GLY A 257 -12.47 4.38 1.28
CA GLY A 257 -12.44 3.42 0.19
C GLY A 257 -12.03 2.05 0.71
N THR A 258 -12.84 1.03 0.45
CA THR A 258 -12.69 -0.33 1.03
C THR A 258 -12.45 -1.41 -0.02
N HIS A 259 -12.65 -1.08 -1.28
CA HIS A 259 -12.41 -1.96 -2.42
C HIS A 259 -12.06 -1.12 -3.65
N ALA A 260 -11.08 -1.55 -4.42
CA ALA A 260 -10.78 -1.02 -5.75
C ALA A 260 -10.72 -2.18 -6.74
N ALA A 261 -11.40 -2.06 -7.87
CA ALA A 261 -11.38 -3.06 -8.93
C ALA A 261 -9.96 -3.22 -9.49
N LEU A 262 -9.61 -4.44 -9.92
CA LEU A 262 -8.30 -4.72 -10.49
C LEU A 262 -7.98 -3.78 -11.66
N PRO A 263 -6.72 -3.30 -11.78
CA PRO A 263 -6.29 -2.51 -12.92
C PRO A 263 -6.38 -3.33 -14.20
N GLU A 264 -6.62 -2.66 -15.32
CA GLU A 264 -6.70 -3.31 -16.62
C GLU A 264 -5.34 -3.91 -16.99
N ARG A 265 -5.35 -5.19 -17.39
CA ARG A 265 -4.18 -5.88 -17.93
C ARG A 265 -4.16 -5.72 -19.45
N HIS A 266 -3.12 -5.10 -19.99
CA HIS A 266 -2.89 -4.99 -21.43
C HIS A 266 -1.94 -6.09 -21.88
N GLU A 267 -2.15 -6.56 -23.11
CA GLU A 267 -1.18 -7.41 -23.81
C GLU A 267 -0.02 -6.55 -24.30
N ALA A 268 1.18 -7.14 -24.35
CA ALA A 268 2.40 -6.48 -24.83
C ALA A 268 2.37 -6.25 -26.35
#